data_AF-A0A6S6SND5-F1
#
_entry.id   AF-A0A6S6SND5-F1
#
_cell.length_a   1.000
_cell.length_b   1.000
_cell.length_c   1.000
_cell.angle_alpha   90.00
_cell.angle_beta   90.00
_cell.angle_gamma   90.00
#
_symmetry.space_group_name_H-M   'P 1'
#
loop_
_entity.id
_entity.type
_entity.pdbx_description
1 polymer ?
#
loop_
_entity_poly.entity_id
_entity_poly.type
_entity_poly.pdbx_seq_one_letter_code
_entity_poly.pdbx_strand_id
1 'polypeptide(L)'
;MTTVLMILMLPIGLYVYFGVEKKDKLAYQKVFDDFHAKTLANAKLTDKEKILKFELMLEQNDYEVVEVTEHRVVAKRKILSMGLMMIGLGLYIVGLFLYLFYFYVFQKPHTVVFDLKS
;
A
#
# COMPACT_ATOMS: atom_id res chain seq x y z
N MET A 1 -6.51 -13.31 31.51
CA MET A 1 -6.48 -11.95 30.92
C MET A 1 -6.11 -11.99 29.44
N THR A 2 -5.03 -12.68 29.07
CA THR A 2 -4.57 -12.87 27.68
C THR A 2 -5.62 -13.48 26.75
N THR A 3 -6.38 -14.48 27.20
CA THR A 3 -7.40 -15.14 26.37
C THR A 3 -8.58 -14.24 26.01
N VAL A 4 -9.03 -13.40 26.95
CA VAL A 4 -10.13 -12.45 26.72
C VAL A 4 -9.69 -11.37 25.72
N LEU A 5 -8.45 -10.88 25.84
CA LEU A 5 -7.88 -9.94 24.89
C LEU A 5 -7.78 -10.54 23.48
N MET A 6 -7.32 -11.79 23.34
CA MET A 6 -7.26 -12.47 22.04
C MET A 6 -8.63 -12.63 21.38
N ILE A 7 -9.65 -13.01 22.15
CA ILE A 7 -11.03 -13.14 21.62
C ILE A 7 -11.56 -11.80 21.11
N LEU A 8 -11.21 -10.68 21.74
CA LEU A 8 -11.60 -9.34 21.30
C LEU A 8 -10.80 -8.84 20.10
N MET A 9 -9.58 -9.34 19.87
CA MET A 9 -8.77 -8.97 18.71
C MET A 9 -9.38 -9.42 17.39
N LEU A 10 -10.15 -10.50 17.38
CA LEU A 10 -10.81 -11.01 16.18
C LEU A 10 -11.92 -10.07 15.65
N PRO A 11 -12.95 -9.67 16.44
CA PRO A 11 -13.95 -8.71 15.98
C PRO A 11 -13.36 -7.33 15.70
N ILE A 12 -12.36 -6.88 16.48
CA ILE A 12 -11.64 -5.62 16.20
C ILE A 12 -10.90 -5.72 14.86
N GLY A 13 -10.15 -6.80 14.64
CA GLY A 13 -9.41 -7.03 13.40
C GLY A 13 -10.33 -7.12 12.18
N LEU A 14 -11.50 -7.76 12.31
CA LEU A 14 -12.52 -7.77 11.26
C LEU A 14 -13.02 -6.35 10.95
N TYR A 15 -13.33 -5.56 11.98
CA TYR A 15 -13.75 -4.16 11.79
C TYR A 15 -12.65 -3.33 11.12
N VAL A 16 -11.41 -3.45 11.56
CA VAL A 16 -10.27 -2.74 10.97
C VAL A 16 -10.08 -3.15 9.50
N TYR A 17 -10.09 -4.44 9.20
CA TYR A 17 -9.89 -4.95 7.85
C TYR A 17 -11.00 -4.51 6.88
N PHE A 18 -12.26 -4.74 7.25
CA PHE A 18 -13.39 -4.46 6.35
C PHE A 18 -13.86 -3.01 6.38
N GLY A 19 -13.77 -2.35 7.54
CA GLY A 19 -14.32 -1.02 7.78
C GLY A 19 -13.32 0.12 7.54
N VAL A 20 -12.04 -0.09 7.88
CA VAL A 20 -11.01 0.95 7.85
C VAL A 20 -10.08 0.73 6.65
N GLU A 21 -9.34 -0.39 6.60
CA GLU A 21 -8.32 -0.61 5.57
C GLU A 21 -8.87 -0.57 4.15
N LYS A 22 -10.09 -1.09 3.94
CA LYS A 22 -10.74 -1.03 2.64
C LYS A 22 -11.01 0.42 2.19
N LYS A 23 -11.38 1.30 3.12
CA LYS A 23 -11.62 2.73 2.82
C LYS A 23 -10.31 3.47 2.65
N ASP A 24 -9.34 3.22 3.53
CA ASP A 24 -8.03 3.86 3.47
C ASP A 24 -7.33 3.50 2.16
N LYS A 25 -7.40 2.25 1.71
CA LYS A 25 -6.85 1.85 0.41
C LYS A 25 -7.41 2.66 -0.75
N LEU A 26 -8.71 2.96 -0.75
CA LEU A 26 -9.34 3.81 -1.77
C LEU A 26 -8.89 5.26 -1.64
N ALA A 27 -8.78 5.78 -0.42
CA ALA A 27 -8.30 7.14 -0.17
C ALA A 27 -6.83 7.31 -0.61
N TYR A 28 -5.97 6.36 -0.27
CA TYR A 28 -4.57 6.34 -0.72
C TYR A 28 -4.49 6.31 -2.24
N GLN A 29 -5.23 5.42 -2.91
CA GLN A 29 -5.24 5.38 -4.37
C GLN A 29 -5.65 6.73 -4.97
N LYS A 30 -6.68 7.38 -4.42
CA LYS A 30 -7.09 8.72 -4.89
C LYS A 30 -5.99 9.76 -4.74
N VAL A 31 -5.20 9.73 -3.67
CA VAL A 31 -4.07 10.65 -3.50
C VAL A 31 -3.03 10.44 -4.61
N PHE A 32 -2.73 9.20 -4.97
CA PHE A 32 -1.85 8.89 -6.10
C PHE A 32 -2.44 9.35 -7.43
N ASP A 33 -3.71 9.07 -7.68
CA ASP A 33 -4.40 9.45 -8.92
C ASP A 33 -4.50 10.97 -9.08
N ASP A 34 -4.77 11.69 -7.98
CA ASP A 34 -4.80 13.16 -7.96
C ASP A 34 -3.40 13.74 -8.19
N PHE A 35 -2.38 13.16 -7.57
CA PHE A 35 -0.99 13.58 -7.77
C PHE A 35 -0.52 13.32 -9.20
N HIS A 36 -0.92 12.18 -9.77
CA HIS A 36 -0.70 11.80 -11.16
C HIS A 36 -1.30 12.85 -12.10
N ALA A 37 -2.61 13.13 -11.96
CA ALA A 37 -3.32 14.10 -12.79
C ALA A 37 -2.73 15.52 -12.68
N LYS A 38 -2.41 15.97 -11.45
CA LYS A 38 -1.80 17.29 -11.22
C LYS A 38 -0.40 17.42 -11.81
N THR A 39 0.38 16.35 -11.78
CA THR A 39 1.75 16.35 -12.31
C THR A 39 1.75 16.31 -13.83
N LEU A 40 0.86 15.52 -14.45
CA LEU A 40 0.69 15.48 -15.91
C LEU A 40 0.20 16.82 -16.47
N ALA A 41 -0.83 17.41 -15.84
CA ALA A 41 -1.44 18.67 -16.29
C ALA A 41 -0.55 19.91 -16.07
N ASN A 42 0.58 19.78 -15.37
CA ASN A 42 1.47 20.90 -15.10
C ASN A 42 2.36 21.20 -16.33
N ALA A 43 1.97 22.22 -17.11
CA ALA A 43 2.70 22.68 -18.28
C ALA A 43 4.04 23.38 -17.96
N LYS A 44 4.31 23.71 -16.69
CA LYS A 44 5.57 24.36 -16.28
C LYS A 44 6.69 23.35 -16.04
N LEU A 45 6.38 22.07 -15.91
CA LEU A 45 7.36 21.01 -15.69
C LEU A 45 7.70 20.34 -17.00
N THR A 46 8.99 20.13 -17.23
CA THR A 46 9.49 19.23 -18.26
C THR A 46 9.16 17.78 -17.91
N ASP A 47 9.13 16.90 -18.91
CA ASP A 47 8.83 15.47 -18.71
C ASP A 47 9.80 14.82 -17.70
N LYS A 48 11.08 15.19 -17.76
CA LYS A 48 12.09 14.74 -16.80
C LYS A 48 11.79 15.19 -15.36
N GLU A 49 11.33 16.43 -15.18
CA GLU A 49 10.95 16.93 -13.85
C GLU A 49 9.68 16.28 -13.32
N LYS A 50 8.73 15.93 -14.20
CA LYS A 50 7.52 15.18 -13.81
C LYS A 50 7.87 13.79 -13.29
N ILE A 51 8.78 13.09 -13.99
CA ILE A 51 9.29 11.78 -13.59
C ILE A 51 10.02 11.87 -12.24
N LEU A 52 10.98 12.79 -12.11
CA LEU A 52 11.72 12.99 -10.86
C LEU A 52 10.78 13.30 -9.68
N LYS A 53 9.77 14.14 -9.92
CA LYS A 53 8.80 14.51 -8.89
C LYS A 53 7.93 13.33 -8.46
N PHE A 54 7.60 12.43 -9.39
CA PHE A 54 6.86 11.22 -9.08
C PHE A 54 7.72 10.18 -8.35
N GLU A 55 8.98 10.03 -8.76
CA GLU A 55 9.98 9.20 -8.07
C GLU A 55 10.18 9.63 -6.62
N LEU A 56 10.42 10.93 -6.37
CA LEU A 56 10.56 11.46 -5.01
C LEU A 56 9.32 11.23 -4.15
N MET A 57 8.13 11.34 -4.74
CA MET A 57 6.87 11.08 -4.03
C MET A 57 6.75 9.59 -3.65
N LEU A 58 7.18 8.68 -4.51
CA LEU A 58 7.20 7.24 -4.24
C LEU A 58 8.21 6.88 -3.15
N GLU A 59 9.42 7.44 -3.22
CA GLU A 59 10.46 7.24 -2.19
C GLU A 59 9.99 7.74 -0.81
N GLN A 60 9.36 8.92 -0.74
CA GLN A 60 8.79 9.48 0.49
C GLN A 60 7.68 8.60 1.09
N ASN A 61 7.07 7.72 0.30
CA ASN A 61 6.01 6.81 0.72
C ASN A 61 6.50 5.36 0.86
N ASP A 62 7.80 5.15 1.05
CA ASP A 62 8.45 3.83 1.21
C ASP A 62 8.15 2.85 0.06
N TYR A 63 7.96 3.34 -1.16
CA TYR A 63 7.90 2.47 -2.31
C TYR A 63 9.31 2.17 -2.81
N GLU A 64 9.56 0.89 -3.11
CA GLU A 64 10.76 0.47 -3.80
C GLU A 64 10.59 0.76 -5.29
N VAL A 65 11.44 1.65 -5.82
CA VAL A 65 11.45 1.97 -7.25
C VAL A 65 12.12 0.82 -8.01
N VAL A 66 11.36 0.16 -8.87
CA VAL A 66 11.80 -1.06 -9.59
C VAL A 66 12.26 -0.73 -11.00
N GLU A 67 11.66 0.29 -11.62
CA GLU A 67 11.95 0.70 -13.00
C GLU A 67 11.79 2.21 -13.12
N VAL A 68 12.81 2.89 -13.64
CA VAL A 68 12.78 4.31 -14.02
C VAL A 68 13.25 4.42 -15.45
N THR A 69 12.45 5.06 -16.29
CA THR A 69 12.77 5.41 -17.67
C THR A 69 12.43 6.88 -17.90
N GLU A 70 12.78 7.41 -19.07
CA GLU A 70 12.47 8.81 -19.42
C GLU A 70 10.97 9.14 -19.43
N HIS A 71 10.12 8.12 -19.52
CA HIS A 71 8.67 8.30 -19.65
C HIS A 71 7.85 7.54 -18.60
N ARG A 72 8.49 6.69 -17.79
CA ARG A 72 7.78 5.74 -16.93
C ARG A 72 8.51 5.49 -15.63
N VAL A 73 7.75 5.46 -14.54
CA VAL A 73 8.24 5.04 -13.21
C VAL A 73 7.34 3.91 -12.70
N VAL A 74 7.96 2.80 -12.29
CA VAL A 74 7.28 1.67 -11.66
C VAL A 74 7.83 1.47 -10.26
N ALA A 75 6.93 1.47 -9.30
CA ALA A 75 7.26 1.34 -7.89
C ALA A 75 6.40 0.28 -7.23
N LYS A 76 6.96 -0.43 -6.24
CA LYS A 76 6.30 -1.53 -5.54
C LYS A 76 6.43 -1.37 -4.03
N ARG A 77 5.36 -1.70 -3.31
CA ARG A 77 5.37 -1.76 -1.84
C ARG A 77 4.53 -2.93 -1.35
N LYS A 78 5.07 -3.75 -0.46
CA LYS A 78 4.26 -4.74 0.29
C LYS A 78 3.62 -4.02 1.48
N ILE A 79 2.29 -3.98 1.48
CA ILE A 79 1.53 -3.32 2.56
C ILE A 79 1.09 -4.39 3.55
N LEU A 80 1.54 -4.27 4.78
CA LEU A 80 1.10 -5.15 5.86
C LEU A 80 -0.31 -4.72 6.30
N SER A 81 -1.26 -5.65 6.25
CA SER A 81 -2.60 -5.44 6.79
C SER A 81 -2.57 -5.63 8.31
N MET A 82 -2.82 -4.54 9.04
CA MET A 82 -2.99 -4.56 10.49
C MET A 82 -4.25 -5.32 10.86
N GLY A 83 -5.32 -5.20 10.07
CA GLY A 83 -6.57 -5.94 10.24
C GLY A 83 -6.35 -7.46 10.18
N LEU A 84 -5.67 -7.96 9.14
CA LEU A 84 -5.35 -9.39 9.02
C LEU A 84 -4.40 -9.87 10.11
N MET A 85 -3.44 -9.03 10.53
CA MET A 85 -2.55 -9.35 11.65
C MET A 85 -3.34 -9.51 12.97
N MET A 86 -4.30 -8.62 13.23
CA MET A 86 -5.17 -8.68 14.40
C MET A 86 -6.10 -9.90 14.37
N ILE A 87 -6.66 -10.22 13.19
CA ILE A 87 -7.45 -11.45 12.99
C ILE A 87 -6.58 -12.68 13.27
N GLY A 88 -5.36 -12.71 12.74
CA GLY A 88 -4.40 -13.79 12.97
C GLY A 88 -4.09 -13.97 14.45
N LEU A 89 -3.83 -12.89 15.19
CA LEU A 89 -3.64 -12.91 16.64
C LEU A 89 -4.89 -13.40 17.41
N GLY A 90 -6.08 -13.03 16.94
CA GLY A 90 -7.35 -13.47 17.53
C GLY A 90 -7.63 -14.96 17.35
N LEU A 91 -7.09 -15.56 16.28
CA LEU A 91 -7.08 -17.01 16.03
C LEU A 91 -5.90 -17.73 16.72
N TYR A 92 -5.27 -17.08 17.71
CA TYR A 92 -4.08 -17.55 18.42
C TYR A 92 -2.77 -17.43 17.62
N ILE A 93 -1.63 -17.75 18.26
CA ILE A 93 -0.29 -17.62 17.69
C ILE A 93 -0.15 -18.32 16.31
N VAL A 94 -0.84 -19.45 16.12
CA VAL A 94 -0.85 -20.18 14.84
C VAL A 94 -1.45 -19.32 13.72
N GLY A 95 -2.53 -18.59 13.98
CA GLY A 95 -3.14 -17.68 13.00
C GLY A 95 -2.21 -16.54 12.59
N LEU A 96 -1.41 -16.01 13.53
CA LEU A 96 -0.38 -15.02 13.21
C LEU A 96 0.70 -15.60 12.30
N PHE A 97 1.21 -16.80 12.60
CA PHE A 97 2.22 -17.44 11.74
C PHE A 97 1.68 -17.74 10.33
N LEU A 98 0.43 -18.18 10.21
CA LEU A 98 -0.23 -18.36 8.92
C LEU A 98 -0.32 -17.05 8.14
N TYR A 99 -0.69 -15.95 8.81
CA TYR A 99 -0.74 -14.63 8.17
C TYR A 99 0.65 -14.15 7.72
N LEU A 100 1.67 -14.28 8.57
CA LEU A 100 3.03 -13.90 8.20
C LEU A 100 3.55 -14.72 7.02
N PHE A 101 3.31 -16.04 7.04
CA PHE A 101 3.64 -16.90 5.91
C PHE A 101 2.95 -16.46 4.63
N TYR A 102 1.65 -16.14 4.70
CA TYR A 102 0.90 -15.57 3.59
C TYR A 102 1.50 -14.24 3.10
N PHE A 103 1.82 -13.32 4.00
CA PHE A 103 2.40 -12.01 3.67
C PHE A 103 3.76 -12.12 2.95
N TYR A 104 4.65 -12.99 3.43
CA TYR A 104 5.96 -13.15 2.84
C TYR A 104 5.93 -13.92 1.51
N VAL A 105 5.16 -15.00 1.43
CA VAL A 105 5.21 -15.94 0.29
C VAL A 105 4.19 -15.61 -0.80
N PHE A 106 2.94 -15.29 -0.44
CA PHE A 106 1.84 -15.20 -1.40
C PHE A 106 1.38 -13.78 -1.69
N GLN A 107 1.48 -12.87 -0.70
CA GLN A 107 0.98 -11.52 -0.87
C GLN A 107 1.80 -10.74 -1.90
N LYS A 108 1.15 -10.41 -3.01
CA LYS A 108 1.74 -9.61 -4.08
C LYS A 108 1.91 -8.16 -3.61
N PRO A 109 3.05 -7.52 -3.94
CA PRO A 109 3.24 -6.11 -3.64
C PRO A 109 2.23 -5.26 -4.42
N HIS A 110 1.79 -4.17 -3.80
CA HIS A 110 1.04 -3.14 -4.49
C HIS A 110 2.00 -2.43 -5.45
N THR A 111 1.62 -2.32 -6.72
CA THR A 111 2.43 -1.73 -7.78
C THR A 111 1.77 -0.45 -8.26
N VAL A 112 2.51 0.65 -8.26
CA VAL A 112 2.11 1.94 -8.84
C VAL A 112 2.92 2.15 -10.11
N VAL A 113 2.23 2.55 -11.18
CA VAL A 113 2.85 2.84 -12.47
C VAL A 113 2.47 4.26 -12.86
N PHE A 114 3.47 5.07 -13.17
CA PHE A 114 3.32 6.38 -13.78
C PHE A 114 3.82 6.31 -15.21
N ASP A 115 3.04 6.79 -16.17
CA ASP A 115 3.40 6.85 -17.59
C ASP A 115 3.03 8.22 -18.16
N LEU A 116 4.00 8.85 -18.84
CA LEU A 116 3.82 10.13 -19.53
C LEU A 116 3.05 9.99 -20.85
N LYS A 117 2.98 8.79 -21.44
CA LYS A 117 2.37 8.53 -22.76
C LYS A 117 0.99 7.86 -22.65
N SER A 118 0.19 8.23 -21.64
CA SER A 118 -1.21 7.76 -21.54
C SER A 118 -2.13 8.45 -22.55
#